data_AF-A0A956UB00-F1
#
_entry.id   AF-A0A956UB00-F1
#
_cell.length_a   1.000
_cell.length_b   1.000
_cell.length_c   1.000
_cell.angle_alpha   90.00
_cell.angle_beta   90.00
_cell.angle_gamma   90.00
#
_symmetry.space_group_name_H-M   'P 1'
#
loop_
_entity.id
_entity.type
_entity.pdbx_description
1 polymer ?
#
loop_
_entity_poly.entity_id
_entity_poly.type
_entity_poly.pdbx_seq_one_letter_code
_entity_poly.pdbx_strand_id
1 'polypeptide(L)'
;MPESDKLLTALSRIIRKRREEVGMSQTVLAEKSGLHRTYINNIERGSKNISIESLKKIADSLSTTVSDLLTQAEEVSSESESPIKILLVEDNPADVFMFKRCIKKSSLDTAVTVIDSGSRAEEYLKSLTTESSESHPDIVFLDLNLPGRTGHELLKDIKSNEMLRHIPVIILTTSANPKDVRKSFGEFSNSFLTKPVDPVEYEKAIHDVLLYWFSVSSIPSKH
;
A
#
# COMPACT_ATOMS: atom_id res chain seq x y z
N MET A 1 -14.72 3.29 8.99
CA MET A 1 -14.24 2.17 9.83
C MET A 1 -14.71 2.39 11.27
N PRO A 2 -15.24 1.36 11.97
CA PRO A 2 -15.60 1.43 13.38
C PRO A 2 -14.44 1.87 14.28
N GLU A 3 -14.72 2.54 15.39
CA GLU A 3 -13.72 3.08 16.32
C GLU A 3 -12.86 1.97 16.98
N SER A 4 -13.46 0.82 17.25
CA SER A 4 -12.76 -0.39 17.74
C SER A 4 -11.71 -0.92 16.75
N ASP A 5 -12.01 -0.86 15.46
CA ASP A 5 -11.12 -1.35 14.41
C ASP A 5 -9.93 -0.40 14.22
N LYS A 6 -10.14 0.91 14.42
CA LYS A 6 -9.06 1.91 14.40
C LYS A 6 -8.04 1.66 15.50
N LEU A 7 -8.51 1.40 16.73
CA LEU A 7 -7.62 1.13 17.85
C LEU A 7 -6.82 -0.16 17.65
N LEU A 8 -7.46 -1.22 17.11
CA LEU A 8 -6.76 -2.48 16.84
C LEU A 8 -5.67 -2.30 15.78
N THR A 9 -5.97 -1.60 14.69
CA THR A 9 -4.98 -1.29 13.64
C THR A 9 -3.84 -0.44 14.19
N ALA A 10 -4.15 0.60 14.96
CA ALA A 10 -3.16 1.45 15.62
C ALA A 10 -2.25 0.63 16.55
N LEU A 11 -2.82 -0.22 17.40
CA LEU A 11 -2.08 -1.08 18.31
C LEU A 11 -1.16 -2.05 17.57
N SER A 12 -1.65 -2.65 16.48
CA SER A 12 -0.88 -3.55 15.62
C SER A 12 0.35 -2.85 15.03
N ARG A 13 0.17 -1.60 14.58
CA ARG A 13 1.25 -0.74 14.05
C ARG A 13 2.26 -0.36 15.12
N ILE A 14 1.82 0.03 16.31
CA ILE A 14 2.70 0.38 17.43
C ILE A 14 3.55 -0.82 17.85
N ILE A 15 2.95 -2.01 17.97
CA ILE A 15 3.69 -3.25 18.28
C ILE A 15 4.77 -3.51 17.23
N ARG A 16 4.42 -3.43 15.93
CA ARG A 16 5.36 -3.64 14.82
C ARG A 16 6.50 -2.61 14.84
N LYS A 17 6.16 -1.33 14.95
CA LYS A 17 7.14 -0.22 15.00
C LYS A 17 8.10 -0.40 16.17
N ARG A 18 7.58 -0.69 17.37
CA ARG A 18 8.39 -0.90 18.56
C ARG A 18 9.33 -2.09 18.41
N ARG A 19 8.85 -3.19 17.83
CA ARG A 19 9.68 -4.37 17.51
C ARG A 19 10.85 -4.02 16.59
N GLU A 20 10.60 -3.19 15.58
CA GLU A 20 11.62 -2.75 14.62
C GLU A 20 12.63 -1.78 15.26
N GLU A 21 12.19 -0.84 16.10
CA GLU A 21 13.06 0.08 16.86
C GLU A 21 14.04 -0.66 17.77
N VAL A 22 13.60 -1.77 18.38
CA VAL A 22 14.47 -2.60 19.23
C VAL A 22 15.25 -3.66 18.43
N GLY A 23 15.21 -3.61 17.09
CA GLY A 23 15.97 -4.49 16.20
C GLY A 23 15.55 -5.96 16.26
N MET A 24 14.31 -6.24 16.64
CA MET A 24 13.83 -7.60 16.87
C MET A 24 13.09 -8.17 15.66
N SER A 25 13.35 -9.42 15.29
CA SER A 25 12.55 -10.13 14.29
C SER A 25 11.25 -10.68 14.91
N GLN A 26 10.23 -10.95 14.08
CA GLN A 26 8.99 -11.58 14.57
C GLN A 26 9.24 -12.94 15.24
N THR A 27 10.25 -13.70 14.78
CA THR A 27 10.64 -14.98 15.40
C THR A 27 11.18 -14.76 16.81
N VAL A 28 12.05 -13.76 17.00
CA VAL A 28 12.61 -13.44 18.32
C VAL A 28 11.53 -12.92 19.27
N LEU A 29 10.59 -12.11 18.77
CA LEU A 29 9.46 -11.65 19.58
C LEU A 29 8.55 -12.82 20.00
N ALA A 30 8.28 -13.74 19.10
CA ALA A 30 7.50 -14.95 19.36
C ALA A 30 8.15 -15.81 20.46
N GLU A 31 9.47 -16.05 20.36
CA GLU A 31 10.24 -16.80 21.36
C GLU A 31 10.20 -16.13 22.74
N LYS A 32 10.49 -14.82 22.80
CA LYS A 32 10.50 -14.07 24.08
C LYS A 32 9.12 -13.99 24.75
N SER A 33 8.08 -13.82 23.95
CA SER A 33 6.70 -13.72 24.46
C SER A 33 6.05 -15.08 24.73
N GLY A 34 6.70 -16.20 24.36
CA GLY A 34 6.10 -17.53 24.45
C GLY A 34 4.86 -17.69 23.54
N LEU A 35 4.77 -16.91 22.46
CA LEU A 35 3.67 -16.94 21.50
C LEU A 35 4.15 -17.56 20.19
N HIS A 36 3.22 -18.12 19.41
CA HIS A 36 3.57 -18.65 18.10
C HIS A 36 3.86 -17.52 17.09
N ARG A 37 4.89 -17.67 16.25
CA ARG A 37 5.26 -16.64 15.24
C ARG A 37 4.10 -16.24 14.33
N THR A 38 3.29 -17.21 13.88
CA THR A 38 2.10 -16.92 13.05
C THR A 38 1.09 -16.03 13.78
N TYR A 39 0.97 -16.17 15.11
CA TYR A 39 0.10 -15.33 15.90
C TYR A 39 0.63 -13.90 15.97
N ILE A 40 1.93 -13.71 16.23
CA ILE A 40 2.60 -12.40 16.17
C ILE A 40 2.41 -11.74 14.78
N ASN A 41 2.60 -12.49 13.70
CA ASN A 41 2.39 -11.97 12.35
C ASN A 41 0.95 -11.51 12.10
N ASN A 42 -0.05 -12.26 12.59
CA ASN A 42 -1.46 -11.87 12.43
C ASN A 42 -1.80 -10.64 13.28
N ILE A 43 -1.21 -10.53 14.46
CA ILE A 43 -1.31 -9.35 15.31
C ILE A 43 -0.75 -8.13 14.58
N GLU A 44 0.48 -8.17 14.08
CA GLU A 44 1.12 -7.03 13.41
C GLU A 44 0.44 -6.64 12.07
N ARG A 45 -0.41 -7.51 11.52
CA ARG A 45 -1.25 -7.24 10.34
C ARG A 45 -2.64 -6.70 10.70
N GLY A 46 -2.99 -6.58 11.98
CA GLY A 46 -4.34 -6.21 12.40
C GLY A 46 -5.41 -7.25 12.06
N SER A 47 -5.03 -8.48 11.71
CA SER A 47 -5.96 -9.53 11.26
C SER A 47 -6.50 -10.38 12.40
N LYS A 48 -6.09 -10.11 13.65
CA LYS A 48 -6.54 -10.88 14.82
C LYS A 48 -6.60 -10.04 16.10
N ASN A 49 -7.69 -10.20 16.85
CA ASN A 49 -7.82 -9.63 18.18
C ASN A 49 -6.80 -10.24 19.16
N ILE A 50 -6.21 -9.38 19.97
CA ILE A 50 -5.18 -9.73 20.96
C ILE A 50 -5.86 -9.87 22.33
N SER A 51 -5.63 -10.97 23.04
CA SER A 51 -6.03 -11.06 24.45
C SER A 51 -5.12 -10.18 25.32
N ILE A 52 -5.64 -9.64 26.43
CA ILE A 52 -4.85 -8.84 27.38
C ILE A 52 -3.60 -9.61 27.85
N GLU A 53 -3.71 -10.92 28.07
CA GLU A 53 -2.57 -11.76 28.45
C GLU A 53 -1.49 -11.81 27.37
N SER A 54 -1.88 -11.96 26.10
CA SER A 54 -0.94 -11.94 24.98
C SER A 54 -0.28 -10.57 24.84
N LEU A 55 -1.07 -9.50 25.00
CA LEU A 55 -0.58 -8.13 24.90
C LEU A 55 0.46 -7.82 25.99
N LYS A 56 0.25 -8.32 27.22
CA LYS A 56 1.24 -8.22 28.32
C LYS A 56 2.55 -8.91 27.94
N LYS A 57 2.50 -10.16 27.47
CA LYS A 57 3.70 -10.90 27.06
C LYS A 57 4.49 -10.19 25.95
N ILE A 58 3.79 -9.57 25.00
CA ILE A 58 4.40 -8.77 23.94
C ILE A 58 5.05 -7.51 24.52
N ALA A 59 4.33 -6.76 25.37
CA ALA A 59 4.86 -5.53 25.99
C ALA A 59 6.14 -5.81 26.79
N ASP A 60 6.13 -6.84 27.63
CA ASP A 60 7.29 -7.25 28.43
C ASP A 60 8.49 -7.61 27.54
N SER A 61 8.24 -8.31 26.42
CA SER A 61 9.28 -8.70 25.46
C SER A 61 9.89 -7.52 24.70
N LEU A 62 9.11 -6.44 24.54
CA LEU A 62 9.49 -5.20 23.84
C LEU A 62 10.03 -4.13 24.79
N SER A 63 10.28 -4.48 26.06
CA SER A 63 10.75 -3.54 27.09
C SER A 63 9.84 -2.31 27.20
N THR A 64 8.52 -2.53 27.21
CA THR A 64 7.49 -1.48 27.34
C THR A 64 6.32 -1.99 28.18
N THR A 65 5.32 -1.16 28.43
CA THR A 65 4.13 -1.54 29.18
C THR A 65 2.91 -1.60 28.27
N VAL A 66 1.88 -2.35 28.69
CA VAL A 66 0.57 -2.33 28.00
C VAL A 66 -0.01 -0.93 27.96
N SER A 67 0.17 -0.16 29.03
CA SER A 67 -0.30 1.23 29.09
C SER A 67 0.37 2.08 28.01
N ASP A 68 1.70 2.00 27.88
CA ASP A 68 2.42 2.78 26.87
C ASP A 68 2.00 2.41 25.44
N LEU A 69 1.78 1.12 25.17
CA LEU A 69 1.30 0.65 23.88
C LEU A 69 -0.11 1.16 23.57
N LEU A 70 -1.00 1.15 24.57
CA LEU A 70 -2.38 1.63 24.42
C LEU A 70 -2.42 3.15 24.28
N THR A 71 -1.67 3.89 25.09
CA THR A 71 -1.60 5.36 25.00
C THR A 71 -1.06 5.79 23.63
N GLN A 72 0.01 5.16 23.15
CA GLN A 72 0.51 5.43 21.79
C GLN A 72 -0.48 5.00 20.72
N ALA A 73 -1.21 3.90 20.91
CA ALA A 73 -2.24 3.48 19.97
C ALA A 73 -3.44 4.44 19.97
N GLU A 74 -3.82 5.00 21.12
CA GLU A 74 -4.87 6.02 21.26
C GLU A 74 -4.45 7.33 20.58
N GLU A 75 -3.23 7.80 20.85
CA GLU A 75 -2.61 8.95 20.17
C GLU A 75 -2.60 8.75 18.65
N VAL A 76 -2.12 7.58 18.18
CA VAL A 76 -2.12 7.21 16.76
C VAL A 76 -3.51 7.00 16.18
N SER A 77 -4.49 6.57 16.97
CA SER A 77 -5.88 6.45 16.51
C SER A 77 -6.57 7.80 16.42
N SER A 78 -6.05 8.80 17.14
CA SER A 78 -6.50 10.19 17.16
C SER A 78 -5.79 11.06 16.11
N GLU A 79 -4.56 10.72 15.74
CA GLU A 79 -3.90 11.19 14.52
C GLU A 79 -4.48 10.44 13.33
N SER A 80 -4.99 11.14 12.31
CA SER A 80 -5.42 10.47 11.08
C SER A 80 -4.25 9.65 10.51
N GLU A 81 -4.45 8.36 10.24
CA GLU A 81 -3.51 7.57 9.44
C GLU A 81 -3.10 8.39 8.21
N SER A 82 -1.82 8.40 7.85
CA SER A 82 -1.43 9.03 6.60
C SER A 82 -2.15 8.28 5.48
N PRO A 83 -2.95 8.97 4.65
CA PRO A 83 -3.79 8.32 3.66
C PRO A 83 -2.92 7.51 2.71
N ILE A 84 -3.45 6.38 2.24
CA ILE A 84 -2.81 5.55 1.22
C ILE A 84 -2.54 6.43 -0.01
N LYS A 85 -1.27 6.61 -0.37
CA LYS A 85 -0.81 7.45 -1.46
C LYS A 85 -0.93 6.66 -2.76
N ILE A 86 -1.91 7.00 -3.58
CA ILE A 86 -2.14 6.39 -4.89
C ILE A 86 -1.60 7.34 -5.96
N LEU A 87 -0.70 6.86 -6.81
CA LEU A 87 -0.35 7.55 -8.04
C LEU A 87 -1.18 6.98 -9.19
N LEU A 88 -1.94 7.83 -9.86
CA LEU A 88 -2.64 7.51 -11.10
C LEU A 88 -1.97 8.25 -12.27
N VAL A 89 -1.49 7.52 -13.26
CA VAL A 89 -0.97 8.07 -14.51
C VAL A 89 -1.96 7.77 -15.63
N GLU A 90 -2.75 8.77 -15.99
CA GLU A 90 -3.92 8.68 -16.87
C GLU A 90 -4.21 10.05 -17.48
N ASP A 91 -4.21 10.14 -18.82
CA ASP A 91 -4.49 11.39 -19.55
C ASP A 91 -5.99 11.59 -19.85
N ASN A 92 -6.79 10.52 -19.84
CA ASN A 92 -8.22 10.62 -20.12
C ASN A 92 -8.99 11.18 -18.90
N PRO A 93 -9.61 12.37 -18.99
CA PRO A 93 -10.32 12.98 -17.86
C PRO A 93 -11.54 12.19 -17.40
N ALA A 94 -12.19 11.42 -18.28
CA ALA A 94 -13.32 10.56 -17.92
C ALA A 94 -12.86 9.37 -17.07
N ASP A 95 -11.73 8.76 -17.43
CA ASP A 95 -11.13 7.66 -16.67
C ASP A 95 -10.62 8.14 -15.32
N VAL A 96 -9.97 9.32 -15.26
CA VAL A 96 -9.58 9.97 -13.99
C VAL A 96 -10.80 10.19 -13.10
N PHE A 97 -11.90 10.69 -13.67
CA PHE A 97 -13.14 10.93 -12.92
C PHE A 97 -13.71 9.63 -12.37
N MET A 98 -13.79 8.59 -13.20
CA MET A 98 -14.29 7.26 -12.80
C MET A 98 -13.42 6.64 -11.71
N PHE A 99 -12.10 6.68 -11.87
CA PHE A 99 -11.16 6.20 -10.85
C PHE A 99 -11.37 6.92 -9.52
N LYS A 100 -11.36 8.26 -9.51
CA LYS A 100 -11.60 9.05 -8.29
C LYS A 100 -12.95 8.75 -7.63
N ARG A 101 -13.99 8.51 -8.43
CA ARG A 101 -15.31 8.10 -7.92
C ARG A 101 -15.24 6.74 -7.22
N CYS A 102 -14.50 5.77 -7.77
CA CYS A 102 -14.30 4.46 -7.15
C CYS A 102 -13.51 4.59 -5.84
N ILE A 103 -12.44 5.38 -5.83
CA ILE A 103 -11.64 5.63 -4.62
C ILE A 103 -12.48 6.24 -3.50
N LYS A 104 -13.31 7.25 -3.80
CA LYS A 104 -14.20 7.90 -2.82
C LYS A 104 -15.23 6.96 -2.19
N LYS A 105 -15.60 5.89 -2.87
CA LYS A 105 -16.53 4.88 -2.36
C LYS A 105 -15.82 3.79 -1.56
N SER A 106 -14.50 3.68 -1.66
CA SER A 106 -13.73 2.75 -0.86
C SER A 106 -13.79 3.16 0.62
N SER A 107 -13.76 2.18 1.52
CA SER A 107 -13.68 2.44 2.96
C SER A 107 -12.27 2.82 3.43
N LEU A 108 -11.32 2.93 2.50
CA LEU A 108 -9.90 3.18 2.77
C LEU A 108 -9.62 4.68 2.73
N ASP A 109 -8.82 5.17 3.68
CA ASP A 109 -8.32 6.54 3.63
C ASP A 109 -7.22 6.65 2.57
N THR A 110 -7.43 7.48 1.55
CA THR A 110 -6.66 7.48 0.31
C THR A 110 -6.41 8.90 -0.19
N ALA A 111 -5.20 9.14 -0.68
CA ALA A 111 -4.78 10.38 -1.33
C ALA A 111 -4.33 10.05 -2.75
N VAL A 112 -5.05 10.58 -3.75
CA VAL A 112 -4.78 10.30 -5.17
C VAL A 112 -4.03 11.46 -5.81
N THR A 113 -2.80 11.21 -6.21
CA THR A 113 -2.03 12.08 -7.11
C THR A 113 -2.31 11.66 -8.55
N VAL A 114 -2.74 12.59 -9.40
CA VAL A 114 -3.00 12.33 -10.82
C VAL A 114 -1.97 13.02 -11.69
N ILE A 115 -1.42 12.29 -12.64
CA ILE A 115 -0.53 12.80 -13.68
C ILE A 115 -1.11 12.44 -15.05
N ASP A 116 -1.23 13.44 -15.91
CA ASP A 116 -2.01 13.38 -17.16
C ASP A 116 -1.16 13.18 -18.43
N SER A 117 0.12 12.86 -18.28
CA SER A 117 0.99 12.61 -19.44
C SER A 117 2.25 11.85 -19.04
N GLY A 118 2.85 11.18 -20.02
CA GLY A 118 4.05 10.39 -19.77
C GLY A 118 5.26 11.24 -19.36
N SER A 119 5.41 12.43 -19.97
CA SER A 119 6.53 13.32 -19.67
C SER A 119 6.46 13.88 -18.23
N ARG A 120 5.27 14.29 -17.78
CA ARG A 120 5.10 14.74 -16.38
C ARG A 120 5.27 13.60 -15.39
N ALA A 121 4.92 12.37 -15.78
CA ALA A 121 5.12 11.20 -14.93
C ALA A 121 6.61 10.91 -14.75
N GLU A 122 7.41 11.04 -15.82
CA GLU A 122 8.86 10.92 -15.73
C GLU A 122 9.46 11.97 -14.79
N GLU A 123 9.06 13.24 -14.91
CA GLU A 123 9.53 14.32 -14.03
C GLU A 123 9.19 14.05 -12.55
N TYR A 124 7.95 13.60 -12.29
CA TYR A 124 7.52 13.24 -10.95
C TYR A 124 8.30 12.06 -10.38
N LEU A 125 8.47 10.98 -11.17
CA LEU A 125 9.26 9.82 -10.74
C LEU A 125 10.70 10.21 -10.42
N LYS A 126 11.30 11.13 -11.19
CA LYS A 126 12.63 11.67 -10.90
C LYS A 126 12.66 12.44 -9.58
N SER A 127 11.66 13.27 -9.27
CA SER A 127 11.62 14.00 -8.00
C SER A 127 11.60 13.04 -6.80
N LEU A 128 10.82 11.96 -6.90
CA LEU A 128 10.73 10.93 -5.85
C LEU A 128 12.09 10.29 -5.53
N THR A 129 13.03 10.22 -6.49
CA THR A 129 14.37 9.65 -6.23
C THR A 129 15.25 10.52 -5.33
N THR A 130 14.88 11.79 -5.16
CA THR A 130 15.59 12.76 -4.31
C THR A 130 14.85 13.07 -3.01
N GLU A 131 13.60 12.64 -2.90
CA GLU A 131 12.77 12.82 -1.72
C GLU A 131 12.92 11.66 -0.73
N SER A 132 12.45 11.87 0.51
CA SER A 132 12.29 10.78 1.46
C SER A 132 11.37 9.70 0.88
N SER A 133 11.70 8.43 1.12
CA SER A 133 10.86 7.32 0.66
C SER A 133 9.44 7.37 1.26
N GLU A 134 9.25 8.03 2.40
CA GLU A 134 7.93 8.35 2.94
C GLU A 134 7.02 9.10 1.96
N SER A 135 7.60 9.91 1.06
CA SER A 135 6.87 10.63 0.00
C SER A 135 6.40 9.72 -1.14
N HIS A 136 6.98 8.53 -1.29
CA HIS A 136 6.65 7.64 -2.41
C HIS A 136 5.19 7.16 -2.36
N PRO A 137 4.55 6.98 -3.52
CA PRO A 137 3.24 6.35 -3.58
C PRO A 137 3.31 4.91 -3.06
N ASP A 138 2.24 4.48 -2.38
CA ASP A 138 2.08 3.10 -1.91
C ASP A 138 1.67 2.15 -3.05
N ILE A 139 1.07 2.70 -4.11
CA ILE A 139 0.70 1.96 -5.32
C ILE A 139 0.62 2.91 -6.53
N VAL A 140 1.00 2.40 -7.70
CA VAL A 140 0.86 3.10 -8.98
C VAL A 140 -0.17 2.39 -9.86
N PHE A 141 -1.14 3.13 -10.39
CA PHE A 141 -1.97 2.74 -11.52
C PHE A 141 -1.48 3.46 -12.77
N LEU A 142 -1.12 2.70 -13.80
CA LEU A 142 -0.43 3.21 -14.98
C LEU A 142 -1.17 2.79 -16.26
N ASP A 143 -1.64 3.75 -17.04
CA ASP A 143 -2.03 3.47 -18.43
C ASP A 143 -0.77 3.31 -19.30
N LEU A 144 -0.86 2.41 -20.29
CA LEU A 144 0.14 2.24 -21.33
C LEU A 144 0.03 3.31 -22.44
N ASN A 145 -1.19 3.77 -22.71
CA ASN A 145 -1.51 4.66 -23.81
C ASN A 145 -1.47 6.12 -23.34
N LEU A 146 -0.26 6.66 -23.17
CA LEU A 146 -0.06 8.03 -22.72
C LEU A 146 0.52 8.92 -23.83
N PRO A 147 0.20 10.22 -23.86
CA PRO A 147 0.84 11.18 -24.74
C PRO A 147 2.30 11.43 -24.34
N GLY A 148 3.16 11.58 -25.34
CA GLY A 148 4.58 11.83 -25.19
C GLY A 148 5.35 10.53 -24.93
N ARG A 149 5.41 10.12 -23.66
CA ARG A 149 6.15 8.93 -23.22
C ARG A 149 5.19 7.78 -22.93
N THR A 150 5.54 6.57 -23.36
CA THR A 150 4.66 5.40 -23.21
C THR A 150 4.66 4.86 -21.78
N GLY A 151 3.57 4.23 -21.35
CA GLY A 151 3.53 3.59 -20.03
C GLY A 151 4.52 2.44 -19.86
N HIS A 152 4.89 1.76 -20.96
CA HIS A 152 5.96 0.74 -20.90
C HIS A 152 7.32 1.34 -20.53
N GLU A 153 7.66 2.50 -21.07
CA GLU A 153 8.92 3.18 -20.72
C GLU A 153 8.91 3.63 -19.25
N LEU A 154 7.79 4.16 -18.76
CA LEU A 154 7.62 4.52 -17.36
C LEU A 154 7.70 3.31 -16.42
N LEU A 155 7.05 2.19 -16.78
CA LEU A 155 7.13 0.95 -16.01
C LEU A 155 8.59 0.49 -15.88
N LYS A 156 9.33 0.50 -16.99
CA LYS A 156 10.75 0.13 -16.99
C LYS A 156 11.58 1.04 -16.08
N ASP A 157 11.34 2.35 -16.10
CA ASP A 157 12.03 3.28 -15.22
C ASP A 157 11.76 3.00 -13.74
N ILE A 158 10.49 2.80 -13.37
CA ILE A 158 10.10 2.47 -11.99
C ILE A 158 10.81 1.19 -11.55
N LYS A 159 10.77 0.14 -12.39
CA LYS A 159 11.27 -1.19 -12.02
C LYS A 159 12.78 -1.37 -12.11
N SER A 160 13.47 -0.51 -12.86
CA SER A 160 14.94 -0.49 -12.91
C SER A 160 15.58 0.43 -11.86
N ASN A 161 14.83 1.35 -11.27
CA ASN A 161 15.32 2.26 -10.25
C ASN A 161 15.28 1.60 -8.85
N GLU A 162 16.42 1.53 -8.15
CA GLU A 162 16.50 0.88 -6.83
C GLU A 162 15.60 1.52 -5.77
N MET A 163 15.40 2.84 -5.86
CA MET A 163 14.56 3.61 -4.93
C MET A 163 13.08 3.43 -5.20
N LEU A 164 12.67 3.03 -6.41
CA LEU A 164 11.25 2.99 -6.82
C LEU A 164 10.74 1.57 -7.11
N ARG A 165 11.63 0.60 -7.37
CA ARG A 165 11.26 -0.75 -7.82
C ARG A 165 10.37 -1.51 -6.83
N HIS A 166 10.44 -1.14 -5.55
CA HIS A 166 9.63 -1.71 -4.47
C HIS A 166 8.14 -1.33 -4.58
N ILE A 167 7.82 -0.23 -5.26
CA ILE A 167 6.45 0.27 -5.40
C ILE A 167 5.66 -0.68 -6.32
N PRO A 168 4.50 -1.20 -5.87
CA PRO A 168 3.61 -1.98 -6.72
C PRO A 168 3.09 -1.15 -7.90
N VAL A 169 3.26 -1.67 -9.12
CA VAL A 169 2.74 -1.04 -10.35
C VAL A 169 1.67 -1.92 -10.98
N ILE A 170 0.47 -1.38 -11.08
CA ILE A 170 -0.71 -1.99 -11.67
C ILE A 170 -0.96 -1.33 -13.02
N ILE A 171 -0.84 -2.11 -14.09
CA ILE A 171 -1.23 -1.62 -15.41
C ILE A 171 -2.75 -1.57 -15.47
N LEU A 172 -3.30 -0.41 -15.84
CA LEU A 172 -4.73 -0.19 -16.01
C LEU A 172 -4.94 0.50 -17.37
N THR A 173 -5.30 -0.27 -18.40
CA THR A 173 -5.29 0.21 -19.78
C THR A 173 -6.46 -0.35 -20.59
N THR A 174 -6.83 0.31 -21.69
CA THR A 174 -7.81 -0.24 -22.65
C THR A 174 -7.24 -1.36 -23.52
N SER A 175 -5.91 -1.52 -23.57
CA SER A 175 -5.29 -2.62 -24.32
C SER A 175 -5.62 -3.98 -23.70
N ALA A 176 -6.10 -4.91 -24.55
CA ALA A 176 -6.23 -6.33 -24.25
C ALA A 176 -5.26 -7.17 -25.09
N ASN A 177 -4.28 -6.54 -25.75
CA ASN A 177 -3.36 -7.23 -26.65
C ASN A 177 -2.46 -8.18 -25.84
N PRO A 178 -2.42 -9.49 -26.16
CA PRO A 178 -1.56 -10.44 -25.46
C PRO A 178 -0.06 -10.07 -25.49
N LYS A 179 0.39 -9.29 -26.49
CA LYS A 179 1.77 -8.78 -26.53
C LYS A 179 2.03 -7.76 -25.44
N ASP A 180 1.10 -6.84 -25.21
CA ASP A 180 1.22 -5.80 -24.18
C ASP A 180 1.18 -6.44 -22.79
N VAL A 181 0.27 -7.40 -22.57
CA VAL A 181 0.22 -8.20 -21.34
C VAL A 181 1.57 -8.87 -21.07
N ARG A 182 2.11 -9.63 -22.04
CA ARG A 182 3.40 -10.31 -21.88
C ARG A 182 4.54 -9.31 -21.64
N LYS A 183 4.54 -8.18 -22.34
CA LYS A 183 5.57 -7.16 -22.21
C LYS A 183 5.54 -6.51 -20.82
N SER A 184 4.37 -6.12 -20.32
CA SER A 184 4.22 -5.53 -18.97
C SER A 184 4.71 -6.48 -17.88
N PHE A 185 4.33 -7.76 -17.94
CA PHE A 185 4.84 -8.75 -16.98
C PHE A 185 6.34 -9.00 -17.14
N GLY A 186 6.87 -9.01 -18.37
CA GLY A 186 8.30 -9.07 -18.64
C GLY A 186 9.08 -7.84 -18.12
N GLU A 187 8.40 -6.71 -17.95
CA GLU A 187 8.89 -5.47 -17.34
C GLU A 187 8.53 -5.38 -15.84
N PHE A 188 8.15 -6.50 -15.22
CA PHE A 188 7.90 -6.63 -13.78
C PHE A 188 6.71 -5.84 -13.23
N SER A 189 5.69 -5.54 -14.03
CA SER A 189 4.40 -5.08 -13.50
C SER A 189 3.84 -6.09 -12.50
N ASN A 190 3.21 -5.62 -11.43
CA ASN A 190 2.64 -6.48 -10.39
C ASN A 190 1.26 -7.02 -10.77
N SER A 191 0.54 -6.33 -11.66
CA SER A 191 -0.73 -6.79 -12.24
C SER A 191 -1.03 -6.07 -13.54
N PHE A 192 -1.91 -6.65 -14.35
CA PHE A 192 -2.43 -6.07 -15.59
C PHE A 192 -3.95 -6.17 -15.61
N LEU A 193 -4.60 -5.02 -15.66
CA LEU A 193 -6.05 -4.89 -15.75
C LEU A 193 -6.42 -4.20 -17.06
N THR A 194 -7.18 -4.90 -17.89
CA THR A 194 -7.90 -4.26 -18.98
C THR A 194 -9.09 -3.51 -18.40
N LYS A 195 -9.20 -2.21 -18.68
CA LYS A 195 -10.30 -1.34 -18.21
C LYS A 195 -11.65 -1.95 -18.63
N PRO A 196 -12.52 -2.34 -17.68
CA PRO A 196 -13.87 -2.78 -18.02
C PRO A 196 -14.65 -1.64 -18.66
N VAL A 197 -15.46 -1.97 -19.66
CA VAL A 197 -16.34 -0.99 -20.33
C VAL A 197 -17.53 -0.65 -19.43
N ASP A 198 -18.02 -1.65 -18.67
CA ASP A 198 -19.10 -1.46 -17.72
C ASP A 198 -18.60 -0.74 -16.45
N PRO A 199 -19.25 0.36 -16.03
CA PRO A 199 -18.85 1.12 -14.84
C PRO A 199 -18.90 0.33 -13.53
N VAL A 200 -19.82 -0.65 -13.40
CA VAL A 200 -19.96 -1.47 -12.19
C VAL A 200 -18.81 -2.47 -12.12
N GLU A 201 -18.46 -3.09 -13.25
CA GLU A 201 -17.28 -3.95 -13.35
C GLU A 201 -15.98 -3.18 -13.10
N TYR A 202 -15.86 -1.96 -13.62
CA TYR A 202 -14.71 -1.09 -13.36
C TYR A 202 -14.58 -0.79 -11.86
N GLU A 203 -15.67 -0.38 -11.22
CA GLU A 203 -15.70 -0.08 -9.79
C GLU A 203 -15.29 -1.30 -8.95
N LYS A 204 -15.83 -2.47 -9.29
CA LYS A 204 -15.47 -3.72 -8.63
C LYS A 204 -13.99 -4.06 -8.83
N ALA A 205 -13.45 -3.89 -10.03
CA ALA A 205 -12.05 -4.20 -10.33
C ALA A 205 -11.09 -3.32 -9.51
N ILE A 206 -11.34 -2.01 -9.44
CA ILE A 206 -10.53 -1.09 -8.62
C ILE A 206 -10.63 -1.44 -7.14
N HIS A 207 -11.85 -1.71 -6.65
CA HIS A 207 -12.08 -2.10 -5.27
C HIS A 207 -11.31 -3.39 -4.90
N ASP A 208 -11.41 -4.43 -5.73
CA ASP A 208 -10.74 -5.72 -5.49
C ASP A 208 -9.22 -5.58 -5.46
N VAL A 209 -8.64 -4.73 -6.33
CA VAL A 209 -7.20 -4.42 -6.30
C VAL A 209 -6.82 -3.75 -4.99
N LEU A 210 -7.53 -2.70 -4.57
CA LEU A 210 -7.21 -1.99 -3.33
C LEU A 210 -7.34 -2.89 -2.11
N LEU A 211 -8.42 -3.68 -2.02
CA LEU A 211 -8.63 -4.63 -0.94
C LEU A 211 -7.50 -5.66 -0.88
N TYR A 212 -7.10 -6.21 -2.04
CA TYR A 212 -5.99 -7.14 -2.09
C TYR A 212 -4.70 -6.51 -1.58
N TRP A 213 -4.31 -5.35 -2.10
CA TRP A 213 -3.04 -4.73 -1.75
C TRP A 213 -2.98 -4.23 -0.31
N PHE A 214 -4.06 -3.63 0.20
CA PHE A 214 -4.07 -2.95 1.49
C PHE A 214 -4.73 -3.73 2.62
N SER A 215 -5.42 -4.84 2.34
CA SER A 215 -6.05 -5.67 3.38
C SER A 215 -5.59 -7.12 3.38
N VAL A 216 -5.06 -7.64 2.27
CA VAL A 216 -4.60 -9.04 2.16
C VAL A 216 -3.08 -9.13 2.08
N SER A 217 -2.46 -8.26 1.29
CA SER A 217 -1.03 -8.28 1.01
C SER A 217 -0.22 -7.57 2.09
N SER A 218 1.09 -7.80 2.08
CA SER A 218 2.04 -6.95 2.81
C SER A 218 2.84 -6.17 1.78
N ILE A 219 2.57 -4.88 1.68
CA ILE A 219 3.32 -3.98 0.80
C ILE A 219 4.74 -3.84 1.37
N PRO A 220 5.78 -3.90 0.52
CA PRO A 220 7.15 -3.70 0.97
C PRO A 220 7.27 -2.38 1.75
N SER A 221 7.99 -2.43 2.89
CA SER A 221 8.35 -1.20 3.60
C SER A 221 9.14 -0.30 2.66
N LYS A 222 8.97 1.02 2.81
CA LYS A 222 9.68 2.03 2.02
C LYS A 222 11.16 2.19 2.45
N HIS A 223 11.73 1.19 3.13
CA HIS A 223 13.06 1.21 3.76
C HIS A 223 13.92 0.05 3.25
#